data_AF-A0AA45C9F1-F1
#
_entry.id   AF-A0AA45C9F1-F1
#
_cell.length_a   1.000
_cell.length_b   1.000
_cell.length_c   1.000
_cell.angle_alpha   90.00
_cell.angle_beta   90.00
_cell.angle_gamma   90.00
#
_symmetry.space_group_name_H-M   'P 1'
#
loop_
_entity.id
_entity.type
_entity.pdbx_description
1 polymer ?
#
loop_
_entity_poly.entity_id
_entity_poly.type
_entity_poly.pdbx_seq_one_letter_code
_entity_poly.pdbx_strand_id
1 'polypeptide(L)'
;MTTIINSIILLGILGFLSGSFLAFAAKKFEVKEDVRKIIVEASLPGVNCGACGYPGCSAFAKAFIKGEVKNDGCLPGKRQGVPERLQKISNLTDEQLNELFEKNENEVEKIKSEIESM
;
A
#
# COMPACT_ATOMS: atom_id res chain seq x y z
N MET A 1 1.09 45.92 16.35
CA MET A 1 0.18 45.60 15.23
C MET A 1 0.95 45.23 13.96
N THR A 2 1.96 46.02 13.57
CA THR A 2 2.87 45.73 12.44
C THR A 2 3.64 44.41 12.58
N THR A 3 4.16 44.09 13.76
CA THR A 3 4.85 42.82 14.03
C THR A 3 3.97 41.59 13.86
N ILE A 4 2.69 41.69 14.24
CA ILE A 4 1.71 40.59 14.09
C ILE A 4 1.44 40.35 12.60
N ILE A 5 1.19 41.42 11.84
CA ILE A 5 0.94 41.35 10.40
C ILE A 5 2.16 40.77 9.66
N ASN A 6 3.37 41.24 9.99
CA ASN A 6 4.59 40.72 9.37
C ASN A 6 4.83 39.24 9.67
N SER A 7 4.49 38.79 10.89
CA SER A 7 4.62 37.37 11.26
C SER A 7 3.66 36.48 10.48
N ILE A 8 2.42 36.95 10.27
CA ILE A 8 1.41 36.24 9.47
C ILE A 8 1.86 36.14 8.01
N ILE A 9 2.37 37.23 7.42
CA ILE A 9 2.88 37.25 6.05
C ILE A 9 4.06 36.28 5.90
N LEU A 10 5.01 36.30 6.84
CA LEU A 10 6.18 35.43 6.81
C LEU A 10 5.79 33.94 6.87
N LEU A 11 4.90 33.58 7.81
CA LEU A 11 4.41 32.20 7.94
C LEU A 11 3.61 31.76 6.71
N GLY A 12 2.80 32.67 6.13
CA GLY A 12 2.06 32.40 4.89
C GLY A 12 2.98 32.10 3.72
N ILE A 13 4.03 32.89 3.53
CA ILE A 13 5.01 32.69 2.46
C ILE A 13 5.78 31.37 2.67
N LEU A 14 6.26 31.11 3.88
CA LEU A 14 7.00 29.88 4.19
C LEU A 14 6.10 28.64 4.01
N GLY A 15 4.86 28.70 4.46
CA GLY A 15 3.89 27.62 4.29
C GLY A 15 3.58 27.36 2.82
N PHE A 16 3.37 28.42 2.03
CA PHE A 16 3.13 28.30 0.60
C PHE A 16 4.33 27.70 -0.14
N LEU A 17 5.54 28.21 0.10
CA LEU A 17 6.76 27.70 -0.54
C LEU A 17 7.01 26.23 -0.18
N SER A 18 6.91 25.90 1.10
CA SER A 18 7.11 24.53 1.58
C SER A 18 6.03 23.57 1.04
N GLY A 19 4.78 24.02 1.03
CA GLY A 19 3.65 23.25 0.50
C GLY A 19 3.77 22.99 -1.01
N SER A 20 4.08 24.02 -1.80
CA SER A 20 4.32 23.87 -3.24
C SER A 20 5.51 22.96 -3.54
N PHE A 21 6.59 23.07 -2.76
CA PHE A 21 7.75 22.20 -2.91
C PHE A 21 7.39 20.72 -2.62
N LEU A 22 6.67 20.45 -1.52
CA LEU A 22 6.21 19.10 -1.19
C LEU A 22 5.25 18.55 -2.26
N ALA A 23 4.33 19.36 -2.77
CA ALA A 23 3.40 18.93 -3.82
C ALA A 23 4.13 18.56 -5.12
N PHE A 24 5.14 19.34 -5.50
CA PHE A 24 5.99 19.04 -6.65
C PHE A 24 6.79 17.75 -6.43
N ALA A 25 7.39 17.59 -5.26
CA ALA A 25 8.14 16.38 -4.91
C ALA A 25 7.24 15.14 -4.93
N ALA A 26 6.04 15.21 -4.33
CA ALA A 26 5.07 14.12 -4.30
C ALA A 26 4.71 13.64 -5.71
N LYS A 27 4.44 14.57 -6.64
CA LYS A 27 4.14 14.23 -8.04
C LYS A 27 5.35 13.73 -8.82
N LYS A 28 6.54 14.26 -8.55
CA LYS A 28 7.77 13.88 -9.26
C LYS A 28 8.30 12.51 -8.84
N PHE A 29 8.15 12.16 -7.56
CA PHE A 29 8.60 10.90 -6.96
C PHE A 29 7.46 9.90 -6.77
N GLU A 30 6.35 10.07 -7.48
CA GLU A 30 5.26 9.09 -7.49
C GLU A 30 5.78 7.77 -8.06
N VAL A 31 5.90 6.77 -7.17
CA VAL A 31 6.34 5.43 -7.53
C VAL A 31 5.12 4.66 -8.01
N LYS A 32 5.19 4.11 -9.23
CA LYS A 32 4.19 3.13 -9.69
C LYS A 32 4.27 1.90 -8.79
N GLU A 33 3.27 1.73 -7.95
CA GLU A 33 3.17 0.54 -7.12
C GLU A 33 2.67 -0.65 -7.96
N ASP A 34 3.29 -1.81 -7.75
CA ASP A 34 2.83 -3.06 -8.36
C ASP A 34 1.45 -3.42 -7.76
N VAL A 35 0.47 -3.64 -8.63
CA VAL A 35 -0.91 -4.01 -8.25
C VAL A 35 -0.93 -5.24 -7.35
N ARG A 36 -0.06 -6.23 -7.60
CA ARG A 36 0.08 -7.40 -6.73
C ARG A 36 0.47 -7.01 -5.32
N LYS A 37 1.38 -6.05 -5.17
CA LYS A 37 1.87 -5.60 -3.84
C LYS A 37 0.72 -5.00 -3.05
N ILE A 38 -0.06 -4.13 -3.69
CA ILE A 38 -1.22 -3.47 -3.07
C ILE A 38 -2.23 -4.52 -2.58
N ILE A 39 -2.57 -5.49 -3.42
CA ILE A 39 -3.58 -6.51 -3.12
C ILE A 39 -3.09 -7.49 -2.04
N VAL A 40 -1.83 -7.92 -2.12
CA VAL A 40 -1.21 -8.76 -1.10
C VAL A 40 -1.18 -8.02 0.23
N GLU A 41 -0.76 -6.75 0.25
CA GLU A 41 -0.70 -5.94 1.46
C GLU A 41 -2.08 -5.76 2.11
N ALA A 42 -3.12 -5.50 1.32
CA ALA A 42 -4.50 -5.39 1.79
C ALA A 42 -5.10 -6.73 2.29
N SER A 43 -4.51 -7.84 1.88
CA SER A 43 -4.89 -9.18 2.35
C SER A 43 -4.23 -9.53 3.70
N LEU A 44 -3.28 -8.71 4.19
CA LEU A 44 -2.62 -8.88 5.47
C LEU A 44 -3.39 -8.18 6.60
N PRO A 45 -3.11 -8.51 7.88
CA PRO A 45 -3.78 -7.90 9.02
C PRO A 45 -3.44 -6.42 9.27
N GLY A 46 -2.45 -5.84 8.55
CA GLY A 46 -2.06 -4.43 8.71
C GLY A 46 -1.36 -4.05 10.02
N VAL A 47 -1.13 -5.02 10.92
CA VAL A 47 -0.61 -4.75 12.29
C VAL A 47 0.88 -4.41 12.36
N ASN A 48 1.64 -4.59 11.27
CA ASN A 48 3.07 -4.28 11.19
C ASN A 48 3.94 -4.82 12.36
N CYS A 49 3.61 -6.01 12.87
CA CYS A 49 4.22 -6.57 14.07
C CYS A 49 5.65 -7.14 13.90
N GLY A 50 6.15 -7.29 12.67
CA GLY A 50 7.50 -7.81 12.40
C GLY A 50 7.72 -9.31 12.62
N ALA A 51 6.70 -10.07 13.05
CA ALA A 51 6.85 -11.50 13.38
C ALA A 51 7.29 -12.39 12.20
N CYS A 52 7.12 -11.91 10.97
CA CYS A 52 7.56 -12.59 9.74
C CYS A 52 9.03 -12.27 9.34
N GLY A 53 9.75 -11.45 10.12
CA GLY A 53 11.12 -11.04 9.82
C GLY A 53 11.26 -9.82 8.90
N TYR A 54 10.15 -9.19 8.52
CA TYR A 54 10.12 -7.97 7.69
C TYR A 54 9.58 -6.78 8.50
N PRO A 55 10.04 -5.55 8.23
CA PRO A 55 9.71 -4.36 9.04
C PRO A 55 8.24 -3.92 8.98
N GLY A 56 7.41 -4.55 8.14
CA GLY A 56 5.98 -4.25 8.03
C GLY A 56 5.27 -5.14 7.01
N CYS A 57 3.94 -5.01 6.95
CA CYS A 57 3.07 -5.74 6.02
C CYS A 57 3.43 -5.42 4.56
N SER A 58 3.71 -4.17 4.22
CA SER A 58 4.18 -3.76 2.88
C SER A 58 5.49 -4.45 2.47
N ALA A 59 6.44 -4.56 3.41
CA ALA A 59 7.72 -5.21 3.15
C ALA A 59 7.56 -6.72 2.98
N PHE A 60 6.69 -7.35 3.78
CA PHE A 60 6.30 -8.75 3.60
C PHE A 60 5.63 -8.98 2.23
N ALA A 61 4.70 -8.12 1.82
CA ALA A 61 4.03 -8.22 0.52
C ALA A 61 5.03 -8.17 -0.64
N LYS A 62 6.01 -7.27 -0.56
CA LYS A 62 7.08 -7.17 -1.55
C LYS A 62 7.96 -8.42 -1.59
N ALA A 63 8.31 -8.98 -0.43
CA ALA A 63 9.08 -10.21 -0.33
C ALA A 63 8.30 -11.43 -0.86
N PHE A 64 6.99 -11.45 -0.63
CA PHE A 64 6.10 -12.49 -1.11
C PHE A 64 6.05 -12.54 -2.64
N ILE A 65 5.90 -11.39 -3.29
CA ILE A 65 5.88 -11.30 -4.76
C ILE A 65 7.23 -11.71 -5.37
N LYS A 66 8.33 -11.48 -4.66
CA LYS A 66 9.66 -11.95 -5.06
C LYS A 66 9.89 -13.45 -4.81
N GLY A 67 8.96 -14.16 -4.19
CA GLY A 67 9.11 -15.57 -3.81
C GLY A 67 10.07 -15.81 -2.63
N GLU A 68 10.41 -14.77 -1.86
CA GLU A 68 11.34 -14.86 -0.72
C GLU A 68 10.64 -15.40 0.55
N VAL A 69 9.31 -15.40 0.59
CA VAL A 69 8.51 -15.91 1.72
C VAL A 69 7.35 -16.77 1.24
N LYS A 70 6.95 -17.72 2.10
CA LYS A 70 5.80 -18.61 1.88
C LYS A 70 4.48 -17.91 2.21
N ASN A 71 3.40 -18.44 1.66
CA ASN A 71 2.03 -17.96 1.87
C ASN A 71 1.62 -18.00 3.36
N ASP A 72 2.20 -18.90 4.14
CA ASP A 72 1.97 -19.00 5.59
C ASP A 72 2.95 -18.16 6.42
N GLY A 73 3.78 -17.31 5.81
CA GLY A 73 4.79 -16.52 6.52
C GLY A 73 4.22 -15.47 7.47
N CYS A 74 2.96 -15.05 7.29
CA CYS A 74 2.29 -14.10 8.19
C CYS A 74 1.73 -14.81 9.43
N LEU A 75 2.53 -14.97 10.49
CA LEU A 75 2.13 -15.60 11.76
C LEU A 75 0.79 -15.09 12.34
N PRO A 76 0.56 -13.77 12.52
CA PRO A 76 -0.71 -13.29 13.06
C PRO A 76 -1.89 -13.49 12.09
N GLY A 77 -1.61 -13.58 10.79
CA GLY A 77 -2.60 -13.78 9.74
C GLY A 77 -3.02 -15.23 9.52
N LYS A 78 -2.28 -16.21 10.05
CA LYS A 78 -2.55 -17.65 9.81
C LYS A 78 -3.99 -18.05 10.13
N ARG A 79 -4.49 -17.67 11.31
CA ARG A 79 -5.87 -18.01 11.73
C ARG A 79 -6.94 -17.15 11.08
N GLN A 80 -6.55 -16.09 10.37
CA GLN A 80 -7.46 -15.15 9.72
C GLN A 80 -7.71 -15.49 8.24
N GLY A 81 -7.13 -16.57 7.72
CA GLY A 81 -7.26 -16.96 6.32
C GLY A 81 -6.24 -16.32 5.37
N VAL A 82 -5.17 -15.72 5.89
CA VAL A 82 -4.12 -15.09 5.05
C VAL A 82 -3.44 -16.09 4.12
N PRO A 83 -3.02 -17.30 4.56
CA PRO A 83 -2.37 -18.26 3.67
C PRO A 83 -3.20 -18.61 2.43
N GLU A 84 -4.51 -18.77 2.61
CA GLU A 84 -5.48 -19.11 1.57
C GLU A 84 -5.64 -17.95 0.57
N ARG A 85 -5.78 -16.71 1.07
CA ARG A 85 -5.85 -15.51 0.22
C ARG A 85 -4.58 -15.33 -0.61
N LEU A 86 -3.42 -15.47 0.01
CA LEU A 86 -2.14 -15.34 -0.67
C LEU A 86 -1.94 -16.42 -1.73
N GLN A 87 -2.45 -17.63 -1.49
CA GLN A 87 -2.45 -18.69 -2.48
C GLN A 87 -3.32 -18.35 -3.70
N LYS A 88 -4.53 -17.82 -3.49
CA LYS A 88 -5.39 -17.37 -4.58
C LYS A 88 -4.72 -16.28 -5.41
N ILE A 89 -4.14 -15.28 -4.74
CA ILE A 89 -3.42 -14.18 -5.40
C ILE A 89 -2.22 -14.69 -6.19
N SER A 90 -1.47 -15.67 -5.66
CA SER A 90 -0.31 -16.25 -6.36
C SER A 90 -0.67 -17.06 -7.61
N ASN A 91 -1.92 -17.51 -7.74
CA ASN A 91 -2.41 -18.25 -8.91
C ASN A 91 -2.88 -17.33 -10.04
N LEU A 92 -3.06 -16.03 -9.76
CA LEU A 92 -3.48 -15.05 -10.76
C LEU A 92 -2.25 -14.51 -11.49
N THR A 93 -2.40 -14.31 -12.80
CA THR A 93 -1.41 -13.63 -13.63
C THR A 93 -1.52 -12.11 -13.50
N ASP A 94 -0.47 -11.40 -13.89
CA ASP A 94 -0.41 -9.92 -13.81
C ASP A 94 -1.50 -9.26 -14.65
N GLU A 95 -1.81 -9.85 -15.79
CA GLU A 95 -2.87 -9.40 -16.68
C GLU A 95 -4.24 -9.53 -16.00
N GLN A 96 -4.54 -10.67 -15.37
CA GLN A 96 -5.80 -10.87 -14.65
C GLN A 96 -5.93 -9.92 -13.45
N LEU A 97 -4.85 -9.68 -12.73
CA LEU A 97 -4.83 -8.76 -11.60
C LEU A 97 -5.04 -7.32 -12.04
N ASN A 98 -4.43 -6.90 -13.16
CA ASN A 98 -4.63 -5.56 -13.72
C ASN A 98 -6.06 -5.39 -14.25
N GLU A 99 -6.62 -6.39 -14.93
CA GLU A 99 -8.02 -6.37 -15.37
C GLU A 99 -8.98 -6.24 -14.19
N LEU A 100 -8.76 -6.98 -13.09
CA LEU A 100 -9.55 -6.86 -11.87
C LEU A 100 -9.38 -5.48 -11.22
N PHE A 101 -8.18 -4.92 -11.26
CA PHE A 101 -7.88 -3.60 -10.70
C PHE A 101 -8.57 -2.48 -11.46
N GLU A 102 -8.57 -2.54 -12.79
CA GLU A 102 -9.29 -1.60 -13.65
C GLU A 102 -10.81 -1.76 -13.55
N LYS A 103 -11.31 -3.01 -13.58
CA LYS A 103 -12.75 -3.32 -13.47
C LYS A 103 -13.35 -2.81 -12.17
N ASN A 104 -12.58 -2.77 -11.09
CA ASN A 104 -13.01 -2.31 -9.78
C ASN A 104 -12.59 -0.86 -9.47
N GLU A 105 -12.26 -0.05 -10.48
CA GLU A 105 -11.92 1.37 -10.32
C GLU A 105 -10.78 1.63 -9.31
N ASN A 106 -9.81 0.71 -9.22
CA ASN A 106 -8.70 0.73 -8.25
C ASN A 106 -9.14 0.58 -6.78
N GLU A 107 -10.38 0.15 -6.50
CA GLU A 107 -10.86 -0.12 -5.14
C GLU A 107 -10.36 -1.47 -4.62
N VAL A 108 -9.30 -1.42 -3.82
CA VAL A 108 -8.60 -2.59 -3.29
C VAL A 108 -9.51 -3.53 -2.46
N GLU A 109 -10.45 -3.00 -1.69
CA GLU A 109 -11.35 -3.82 -0.86
C GLU A 109 -12.35 -4.61 -1.70
N LYS A 110 -12.88 -4.03 -2.80
CA LYS A 110 -13.76 -4.75 -3.73
C LYS A 110 -13.01 -5.89 -4.40
N ILE A 111 -11.78 -5.63 -4.85
CA ILE A 111 -10.91 -6.63 -5.48
C ILE A 111 -10.62 -7.78 -4.52
N LYS A 112 -10.28 -7.47 -3.27
CA LYS A 112 -10.08 -8.47 -2.22
C LYS A 112 -11.32 -9.34 -2.02
N SER A 113 -12.50 -8.74 -1.95
CA SER A 113 -13.76 -9.48 -1.80
C SER A 113 -14.06 -10.38 -3.01
N GLU A 114 -13.77 -9.92 -4.22
CA GLU A 114 -13.94 -10.69 -5.45
C GLU A 114 -12.98 -11.89 -5.47
N ILE A 115 -11.70 -11.68 -5.13
CA ILE A 115 -10.69 -12.75 -5.01
C ILE A 115 -11.04 -13.75 -3.89
N GLU A 116 -11.60 -13.28 -2.77
CA GLU A 116 -12.04 -14.16 -1.69
C GLU A 116 -13.23 -15.04 -2.12
N SER A 117 -14.08 -14.55 -3.02
CA SER A 117 -15.27 -15.25 -3.53
C SER A 117 -14.98 -16.27 -4.65
N MET A 118 -13.81 -16.22 -5.27
CA MET A 118 -13.33 -17.19 -6.29
C MET A 118 -12.85 -18.50 -5.65
#